data_AF-A0A3D6DYW6-F1
#
_entry.id   AF-A0A3D6DYW6-F1
#
_cell.length_a   1.000
_cell.length_b   1.000
_cell.length_c   1.000
_cell.angle_alpha   90.00
_cell.angle_beta   90.00
_cell.angle_gamma   90.00
#
_symmetry.space_group_name_H-M   'P 1'
#
loop_
_entity.id
_entity.type
_entity.pdbx_description
1 polymer ?
#
loop_
_entity_poly.entity_id
_entity_poly.type
_entity_poly.pdbx_seq_one_letter_code
_entity_poly.pdbx_strand_id
1 'polypeptide(L)'
;NIGQTADALAAANVKADGVGLYRTEFVFLVQDHFPAEDEQYQFYRATAEHLRPSETVIRLLDVGSDKPLSYFPLPREANPAMGCRGTRLLLAHPALLNTQLRAILRLSASHPVAILLPMIDGIDELRAAKAAIESAKKELAEAGPSFDPCIPIGAMIETPSAAILVGQLADEVDFLSVGTNDLVQFLLAADRIRGEMASTYDPLHPAVIQVLATLASVARSKGKPISLCGEIASDPAYTNLLIGLGFRSFSVAAGRLLEIKHAIRSTSLQDAERLAGQVLPLSSTRDIRARVQDDWNRRRPVSSPELDPAPSATSTTPLPVTHNAVLQRFESQAGNSGLAFLSYLVEGDRVILNRTFVPDERRGHGLAAELVRVALDEARQRRWKIVPRCSYVARFIDRHPQFSDLVSQQERELE
;
A
#
# COMPACT_ATOMS: atom_id res chain seq x y z
N ASN A 1 -4.53 -5.27 -4.64
CA ASN A 1 -4.02 -3.89 -4.60
C ASN A 1 -3.09 -3.66 -5.76
N ILE A 2 -3.40 -2.66 -6.59
CA ILE A 2 -2.55 -2.22 -7.69
C ILE A 2 -2.49 -0.68 -7.70
N GLY A 3 -1.43 -0.11 -8.25
CA GLY A 3 -1.33 1.33 -8.54
C GLY A 3 -0.85 1.62 -9.97
N GLN A 4 -0.29 0.62 -10.64
CA GLN A 4 0.25 0.74 -12.00
C GLN A 4 -0.15 -0.46 -12.87
N THR A 5 -0.01 -0.30 -14.19
CA THR A 5 -0.23 -1.40 -15.15
C THR A 5 0.70 -2.59 -14.89
N ALA A 6 1.93 -2.36 -14.44
CA ALA A 6 2.86 -3.42 -14.05
C ALA A 6 2.33 -4.28 -12.88
N ASP A 7 1.63 -3.68 -11.91
CA ASP A 7 1.02 -4.42 -10.81
C ASP A 7 -0.15 -5.29 -11.31
N ALA A 8 -0.92 -4.81 -12.28
CA ALA A 8 -2.01 -5.57 -12.90
C ALA A 8 -1.47 -6.78 -13.68
N LEU A 9 -0.38 -6.61 -14.43
CA LEU A 9 0.33 -7.72 -15.09
C LEU A 9 0.81 -8.76 -14.08
N ALA A 10 1.43 -8.31 -12.98
CA ALA A 10 1.88 -9.20 -11.91
C ALA A 10 0.70 -9.96 -11.27
N ALA A 11 -0.42 -9.27 -11.01
CA ALA A 11 -1.63 -9.86 -10.46
C ALA A 11 -2.25 -10.91 -11.41
N ALA A 12 -2.28 -10.64 -12.72
CA ALA A 12 -2.76 -11.58 -13.73
C ALA A 12 -1.87 -12.84 -13.79
N ASN A 13 -0.55 -12.69 -13.73
CA ASN A 13 0.40 -13.81 -13.74
C ASN A 13 0.21 -14.76 -12.55
N VAL A 14 -0.17 -14.24 -11.38
CA VAL A 14 -0.48 -15.06 -10.19
C VAL A 14 -1.95 -15.45 -10.08
N LYS A 15 -2.75 -15.23 -11.14
CA LYS A 15 -4.18 -15.54 -11.22
C LYS A 15 -4.96 -14.96 -10.04
N ALA A 16 -4.82 -13.65 -9.85
CA ALA A 16 -5.65 -12.91 -8.91
C ALA A 16 -7.13 -13.06 -9.28
N ASP A 17 -7.99 -13.25 -8.28
CA ASP A 17 -9.42 -13.43 -8.50
C ASP A 17 -10.12 -12.12 -8.94
N GLY A 18 -9.45 -10.99 -8.72
CA GLY A 18 -9.83 -9.63 -9.13
C GLY A 18 -8.96 -8.59 -8.44
N VAL A 19 -9.37 -7.32 -8.53
CA VAL A 19 -8.68 -6.21 -7.87
C VAL A 19 -9.64 -5.50 -6.93
N GLY A 20 -9.46 -5.69 -5.62
CA GLY A 20 -10.27 -4.98 -4.61
C GLY A 20 -9.81 -3.55 -4.32
N LEU A 21 -8.69 -3.10 -4.90
CA LEU A 21 -8.24 -1.71 -4.83
C LEU A 21 -7.25 -1.38 -5.95
N TYR A 22 -7.66 -0.50 -6.85
CA TYR A 22 -6.80 0.23 -7.77
C TYR A 22 -6.64 1.67 -7.29
N ARG A 23 -5.42 2.02 -6.89
CA ARG A 23 -4.97 3.35 -6.48
C ARG A 23 -4.69 4.22 -7.72
N THR A 24 -5.47 5.28 -7.90
CA THR A 24 -5.39 6.14 -9.10
C THR A 24 -4.33 7.23 -9.02
N GLU A 25 -3.70 7.45 -7.86
CA GLU A 25 -2.77 8.56 -7.62
C GLU A 25 -1.59 8.56 -8.60
N PHE A 26 -1.12 7.39 -9.03
CA PHE A 26 -0.01 7.28 -9.96
C PHE A 26 -0.30 7.98 -11.30
N VAL A 27 -1.55 7.92 -11.79
CA VAL A 27 -1.97 8.57 -13.04
C VAL A 27 -1.80 10.09 -12.97
N PHE A 28 -1.93 10.67 -11.79
CA PHE A 28 -1.76 12.11 -11.55
C PHE A 28 -0.30 12.45 -11.22
N LEU A 29 0.38 11.63 -10.42
CA LEU A 29 1.74 11.92 -9.95
C LEU A 29 2.82 11.91 -11.03
N VAL A 30 2.63 11.18 -12.14
CA VAL A 30 3.61 11.08 -13.22
C VAL A 30 3.44 12.12 -14.33
N GLN A 31 2.41 12.96 -14.23
CA GLN A 31 2.11 14.00 -15.20
C GLN A 31 2.60 15.36 -14.72
N ASP A 32 2.65 16.32 -15.63
CA ASP A 32 2.91 17.74 -15.35
C ASP A 32 1.66 18.61 -15.54
N HIS A 33 0.50 17.98 -15.75
CA HIS A 33 -0.81 18.61 -15.94
C HIS A 33 -1.93 17.71 -15.36
N PHE A 34 -3.13 18.24 -15.23
CA PHE A 34 -4.30 17.42 -14.90
C PHE A 34 -4.64 16.50 -16.08
N PRO A 35 -4.60 15.16 -15.90
CA PRO A 35 -4.87 14.24 -16.99
C PRO A 35 -6.32 14.40 -17.45
N ALA A 36 -6.50 14.57 -18.75
CA ALA A 36 -7.81 14.71 -19.37
C ALA A 36 -8.63 13.42 -19.26
N GLU A 37 -9.94 13.50 -19.53
CA GLU A 37 -10.85 12.34 -19.47
C GLU A 37 -10.35 11.16 -20.31
N ASP A 38 -9.90 11.43 -21.54
CA ASP A 38 -9.38 10.39 -22.44
C ASP A 38 -8.08 9.78 -21.92
N GLU A 39 -7.18 10.56 -21.35
CA GLU A 39 -5.92 10.05 -20.79
C GLU A 39 -6.19 9.14 -19.60
N GLN A 40 -7.04 9.61 -18.66
CA GLN A 40 -7.48 8.80 -17.53
C GLN A 40 -8.14 7.50 -18.00
N TYR A 41 -9.05 7.58 -18.99
CA TYR A 41 -9.68 6.40 -19.58
C TYR A 41 -8.64 5.43 -20.16
N GLN A 42 -7.63 5.91 -20.90
CA GLN A 42 -6.58 5.05 -21.45
C GLN A 42 -5.75 4.38 -20.34
N PHE A 43 -5.37 5.12 -19.29
CA PHE A 43 -4.63 4.55 -18.15
C PHE A 43 -5.44 3.47 -17.42
N TYR A 44 -6.71 3.76 -17.13
CA TYR A 44 -7.59 2.81 -16.45
C TYR A 44 -7.85 1.58 -17.32
N ARG A 45 -8.11 1.76 -18.62
CA ARG A 45 -8.31 0.66 -19.58
C ARG A 45 -7.07 -0.22 -19.69
N ALA A 46 -5.89 0.39 -19.89
CA ALA A 46 -4.63 -0.35 -20.03
C ALA A 46 -4.35 -1.23 -18.80
N THR A 47 -4.74 -0.77 -17.61
CA THR A 47 -4.58 -1.51 -16.37
C THR A 47 -5.66 -2.59 -16.21
N ALA A 48 -6.94 -2.26 -16.43
CA ALA A 48 -8.07 -3.17 -16.25
C ALA A 48 -8.14 -4.29 -17.31
N GLU A 49 -7.61 -4.08 -18.52
CA GLU A 49 -7.62 -5.08 -19.60
C GLU A 49 -6.92 -6.37 -19.20
N HIS A 50 -5.79 -6.27 -18.48
CA HIS A 50 -5.01 -7.43 -18.02
C HIS A 50 -5.72 -8.30 -16.98
N LEU A 51 -6.81 -7.79 -16.40
CA LEU A 51 -7.50 -8.41 -15.28
C LEU A 51 -8.85 -8.98 -15.69
N ARG A 52 -9.24 -8.86 -16.96
CA ARG A 52 -10.48 -9.46 -17.46
C ARG A 52 -10.45 -10.99 -17.35
N PRO A 53 -11.59 -11.64 -17.03
CA PRO A 53 -12.92 -11.06 -16.82
C PRO A 53 -13.21 -10.60 -15.38
N SER A 54 -12.20 -10.51 -14.50
CA SER A 54 -12.38 -10.16 -13.10
C SER A 54 -12.61 -8.66 -12.87
N GLU A 55 -13.38 -8.34 -11.83
CA GLU A 55 -13.71 -6.97 -11.45
C GLU A 55 -12.47 -6.18 -10.97
N THR A 56 -12.41 -4.89 -11.34
CA THR A 56 -11.43 -3.92 -10.82
C THR A 56 -12.12 -2.79 -10.07
N VAL A 57 -11.93 -2.74 -8.75
CA VAL A 57 -12.42 -1.67 -7.87
C VAL A 57 -11.48 -0.47 -7.96
N ILE A 58 -11.92 0.60 -8.62
CA ILE A 58 -11.16 1.83 -8.86
C ILE A 58 -11.46 2.83 -7.75
N ARG A 59 -10.43 3.17 -6.96
CA ARG A 59 -10.55 4.21 -5.94
C ARG A 59 -10.39 5.57 -6.59
N LEU A 60 -11.32 6.49 -6.31
CA LEU A 60 -11.14 7.88 -6.71
C LEU A 60 -9.85 8.47 -6.12
N LEU A 61 -9.39 9.57 -6.71
CA LEU A 61 -8.12 10.17 -6.33
C LEU A 61 -8.07 10.51 -4.83
N ASP A 62 -7.11 9.92 -4.11
CA ASP A 62 -6.83 10.24 -2.71
C ASP A 62 -5.45 10.92 -2.60
N VAL A 63 -5.50 12.23 -2.91
CA VAL A 63 -4.39 13.17 -2.81
C VAL A 63 -4.73 14.23 -1.75
N GLY A 64 -3.69 14.75 -1.10
CA GLY A 64 -3.75 15.86 -0.15
C GLY A 64 -2.46 16.67 -0.20
N SER A 65 -2.28 17.59 0.74
CA SER A 65 -1.06 18.43 0.80
C SER A 65 0.24 17.64 1.10
N ASP A 66 0.13 16.36 1.50
CA ASP A 66 1.23 15.41 1.69
C ASP A 66 1.75 14.77 0.39
N LYS A 67 0.94 14.81 -0.68
CA LYS A 67 1.26 14.25 -2.00
C LYS A 67 1.17 15.35 -3.06
N PRO A 68 2.08 16.35 -3.03
CA PRO A 68 1.94 17.53 -3.87
C PRO A 68 2.03 17.17 -5.35
N LEU A 69 1.04 17.63 -6.12
CA LEU A 69 1.07 17.65 -7.58
C LEU A 69 1.70 18.99 -8.03
N SER A 70 2.73 18.96 -8.87
CA SER A 70 3.48 20.17 -9.28
C SER A 70 2.60 21.24 -9.93
N TYR A 71 1.56 20.81 -10.65
CA TYR A 71 0.59 21.64 -11.37
C TYR A 71 -0.67 21.95 -10.56
N PHE A 72 -0.78 21.44 -9.34
CA PHE A 72 -1.89 21.71 -8.43
C PHE A 72 -1.39 21.99 -7.02
N PRO A 73 -0.81 23.19 -6.78
CA PRO A 73 -0.26 23.56 -5.50
C PRO A 73 -1.39 23.79 -4.49
N LEU A 74 -1.56 22.85 -3.57
CA LEU A 74 -2.44 23.00 -2.42
C LEU A 74 -1.78 23.86 -1.33
N PRO A 75 -2.55 24.67 -0.59
CA PRO A 75 -2.05 25.35 0.59
C PRO A 75 -1.40 24.35 1.56
N ARG A 76 -0.27 24.74 2.15
CA ARG A 76 0.35 23.92 3.21
C ARG A 76 -0.56 23.87 4.42
N GLU A 77 -0.86 22.66 4.87
CA GLU A 77 -1.64 22.42 6.08
C GLU A 77 -0.71 22.00 7.22
N ALA A 78 -1.05 22.37 8.46
CA ALA A 78 -0.31 21.91 9.63
C ALA A 78 -0.38 20.39 9.79
N ASN A 79 -1.52 19.79 9.41
CA ASN A 79 -1.77 18.35 9.49
C ASN A 79 -2.36 17.82 8.17
N PRO A 80 -1.53 17.56 7.16
CA PRO A 80 -1.99 17.09 5.85
C PRO A 80 -2.89 15.83 5.90
N ALA A 81 -2.58 14.91 6.80
CA ALA A 81 -3.35 13.67 6.95
C ALA A 81 -4.80 13.93 7.40
N MET A 82 -5.06 14.99 8.17
CA MET A 82 -6.39 15.40 8.63
C MET A 82 -6.98 16.56 7.80
N GLY A 83 -6.31 16.92 6.70
CA GLY A 83 -6.61 18.09 5.89
C GLY A 83 -7.67 17.88 4.81
N CYS A 84 -7.62 18.74 3.80
CA CYS A 84 -8.43 18.61 2.59
C CYS A 84 -7.81 17.56 1.65
N ARG A 85 -8.28 16.31 1.74
CA ARG A 85 -7.83 15.19 0.90
C ARG A 85 -8.97 14.24 0.51
N GLY A 86 -8.71 13.34 -0.44
CA GLY A 86 -9.67 12.31 -0.85
C GLY A 86 -10.99 12.89 -1.38
N THR A 87 -12.12 12.29 -0.98
CA THR A 87 -13.46 12.72 -1.44
C THR A 87 -13.74 14.19 -1.12
N ARG A 88 -13.31 14.70 0.04
CA ARG A 88 -13.47 16.10 0.42
C ARG A 88 -12.84 17.07 -0.59
N LEU A 89 -11.61 16.77 -1.01
CA LEU A 89 -10.90 17.55 -2.01
C LEU A 89 -11.61 17.47 -3.37
N LEU A 90 -12.04 16.27 -3.76
CA LEU A 90 -12.74 16.08 -5.02
C LEU A 90 -14.08 16.83 -5.08
N LEU A 91 -14.84 16.87 -3.99
CA LEU A 91 -16.07 17.66 -3.90
C LEU A 91 -15.81 19.17 -3.93
N ALA A 92 -14.68 19.63 -3.39
CA ALA A 92 -14.25 21.03 -3.48
C ALA A 92 -13.77 21.43 -4.90
N HIS A 93 -13.41 20.44 -5.74
CA HIS A 93 -12.95 20.64 -7.11
C HIS A 93 -13.80 19.83 -8.13
N PRO A 94 -15.06 20.23 -8.39
CA PRO A 94 -16.01 19.42 -9.17
C PRO A 94 -15.55 19.07 -10.59
N ALA A 95 -14.78 19.93 -11.26
CA ALA A 95 -14.25 19.66 -12.59
C ALA A 95 -13.26 18.48 -12.60
N LEU A 96 -12.40 18.38 -11.56
CA LEU A 96 -11.47 17.26 -11.38
C LEU A 96 -12.24 15.96 -11.12
N LEU A 97 -13.21 16.01 -10.20
CA LEU A 97 -14.06 14.88 -9.88
C LEU A 97 -14.86 14.39 -11.10
N ASN A 98 -15.52 15.30 -11.82
CA ASN A 98 -16.32 14.98 -13.00
C ASN A 98 -15.46 14.33 -14.09
N THR A 99 -14.26 14.86 -14.37
CA THR A 99 -13.32 14.28 -15.36
C THR A 99 -12.97 12.83 -15.01
N GLN A 100 -12.64 12.57 -13.73
CA GLN A 100 -12.31 11.22 -13.28
C GLN A 100 -13.51 10.26 -13.34
N LEU A 101 -14.69 10.71 -12.90
CA LEU A 101 -15.92 9.93 -12.94
C LEU A 101 -16.30 9.53 -14.36
N ARG A 102 -16.25 10.48 -15.30
CA ARG A 102 -16.58 10.21 -16.72
C ARG A 102 -15.64 9.18 -17.34
N ALA A 103 -14.34 9.25 -17.04
CA ALA A 103 -13.37 8.27 -17.50
C ALA A 103 -13.66 6.84 -16.97
N ILE A 104 -14.01 6.71 -15.69
CA ILE A 104 -14.36 5.41 -15.09
C ILE A 104 -15.69 4.88 -15.64
N LEU A 105 -16.70 5.75 -15.77
CA LEU A 105 -18.00 5.39 -16.33
C LEU A 105 -17.87 4.91 -17.78
N ARG A 106 -17.09 5.60 -18.63
CA ARG A 106 -16.80 5.13 -19.99
C ARG A 106 -16.12 3.75 -20.02
N LEU A 107 -15.22 3.49 -19.08
CA LEU A 107 -14.56 2.19 -18.96
C LEU A 107 -15.55 1.06 -18.61
N SER A 108 -16.55 1.36 -17.78
CA SER A 108 -17.55 0.37 -17.34
C SER A 108 -18.40 -0.21 -18.46
N ALA A 109 -18.46 0.43 -19.63
CA ALA A 109 -19.16 -0.12 -20.79
C ALA A 109 -18.57 -1.44 -21.31
N SER A 110 -17.27 -1.65 -21.11
CA SER A 110 -16.54 -2.81 -21.67
C SER A 110 -15.78 -3.62 -20.63
N HIS A 111 -15.63 -3.10 -19.41
CA HIS A 111 -14.83 -3.72 -18.35
C HIS A 111 -15.63 -3.79 -17.05
N PRO A 112 -15.55 -4.90 -16.29
CA PRO A 112 -16.15 -5.00 -14.98
C PRO A 112 -15.36 -4.13 -14.00
N VAL A 113 -15.88 -2.95 -13.68
CA VAL A 113 -15.25 -2.01 -12.77
C VAL A 113 -16.25 -1.52 -11.74
N ALA A 114 -15.75 -1.11 -10.58
CA ALA A 114 -16.53 -0.51 -9.51
C ALA A 114 -15.87 0.79 -9.05
N ILE A 115 -16.66 1.73 -8.53
CA ILE A 115 -16.14 3.00 -7.98
C ILE A 115 -16.00 2.85 -6.46
N LEU A 116 -14.86 3.25 -5.91
CA LEU A 116 -14.61 3.28 -4.48
C LEU A 116 -14.27 4.70 -4.01
N LEU A 117 -15.06 5.21 -3.06
CA LEU A 117 -14.91 6.55 -2.51
C LEU A 117 -13.93 6.54 -1.31
N PRO A 118 -12.77 7.22 -1.39
CA PRO A 118 -11.82 7.32 -0.28
C PRO A 118 -12.24 8.36 0.76
N MET A 119 -11.73 8.23 1.98
CA MET A 119 -11.81 9.24 3.04
C MET A 119 -13.22 9.67 3.43
N ILE A 120 -14.24 8.84 3.15
CA ILE A 120 -15.61 9.12 3.56
C ILE A 120 -15.64 9.29 5.08
N ASP A 121 -16.18 10.40 5.55
CA ASP A 121 -16.34 10.67 6.99
C ASP A 121 -17.78 10.52 7.49
N GLY A 122 -18.77 10.60 6.60
CA GLY A 122 -20.18 10.63 6.98
C GLY A 122 -21.15 10.55 5.81
N ILE A 123 -22.45 10.57 6.15
CA ILE A 123 -23.54 10.34 5.20
C ILE A 123 -23.71 11.46 4.17
N ASP A 124 -23.48 12.71 4.58
CA ASP A 124 -23.68 13.87 3.71
C ASP A 124 -22.61 13.92 2.61
N GLU A 125 -21.35 13.66 2.97
CA GLU A 125 -20.25 13.54 2.01
C GLU A 125 -20.49 12.39 1.03
N LEU A 126 -20.93 11.22 1.52
CA LEU A 126 -21.29 10.08 0.68
C LEU A 126 -22.40 10.43 -0.32
N ARG A 127 -23.48 11.09 0.14
CA ARG A 127 -24.59 11.50 -0.73
C ARG A 127 -24.17 12.55 -1.76
N ALA A 128 -23.32 13.50 -1.38
CA ALA A 128 -22.76 14.47 -2.32
C ALA A 128 -21.91 13.78 -3.40
N ALA A 129 -21.07 12.82 -3.03
CA ALA A 129 -20.28 12.05 -3.98
C ALA A 129 -21.16 11.21 -4.92
N LYS A 130 -22.20 10.54 -4.39
CA LYS A 130 -23.18 9.81 -5.22
C LYS A 130 -23.95 10.74 -6.17
N ALA A 131 -24.33 11.94 -5.72
CA ALA A 131 -24.97 12.93 -6.58
C ALA A 131 -24.05 13.39 -7.72
N ALA A 132 -22.75 13.54 -7.46
CA ALA A 132 -21.76 13.84 -8.51
C ALA A 132 -21.63 12.68 -9.53
N ILE A 133 -21.67 11.43 -9.08
CA ILE A 133 -21.70 10.24 -9.97
C ILE A 133 -22.95 10.27 -10.87
N GLU A 134 -24.13 10.53 -10.30
CA GLU A 134 -25.37 10.61 -11.08
C GLU A 134 -25.39 11.79 -12.06
N SER A 135 -24.75 12.92 -11.71
CA SER A 135 -24.55 14.03 -12.66
C SER A 135 -23.66 13.61 -13.84
N ALA A 136 -22.52 12.95 -13.57
CA ALA A 136 -21.61 12.47 -14.61
C ALA A 136 -22.27 11.43 -15.54
N LYS A 137 -23.13 10.54 -14.99
CA LYS A 137 -23.93 9.59 -15.78
C LYS A 137 -24.88 10.33 -16.74
N LYS A 138 -25.58 11.36 -16.27
CA LYS A 138 -26.49 12.17 -17.12
C LYS A 138 -25.74 12.87 -18.25
N GLU A 139 -24.62 13.51 -17.94
CA GLU A 139 -23.79 14.19 -18.94
C GLU A 139 -23.25 13.22 -20.01
N LEU A 140 -22.84 12.01 -19.63
CA LEU A 140 -22.40 11.00 -20.60
C LEU A 140 -23.55 10.46 -21.44
N ALA A 141 -24.73 10.25 -20.85
CA ALA A 141 -25.91 9.84 -21.58
C ALA A 141 -26.31 10.86 -22.67
N GLU A 142 -26.14 12.15 -22.40
CA GLU A 142 -26.36 13.23 -23.37
C GLU A 142 -25.24 13.32 -24.43
N ALA A 143 -23.99 13.07 -24.04
CA ALA A 143 -22.84 13.15 -24.94
C ALA A 143 -22.71 11.96 -25.90
N GLY A 144 -23.35 10.82 -25.60
CA GLY A 144 -23.39 9.62 -26.45
C GLY A 144 -22.49 8.42 -26.05
N PRO A 145 -21.42 8.54 -25.24
CA PRO A 145 -20.69 7.36 -24.77
C PRO A 145 -21.55 6.42 -23.91
N SER A 146 -21.43 5.12 -24.16
CA SER A 146 -22.03 4.08 -23.31
C SER A 146 -21.30 3.96 -21.97
N PHE A 147 -22.03 3.55 -20.93
CA PHE A 147 -21.51 3.17 -19.61
C PHE A 147 -22.45 2.12 -18.98
N ASP A 148 -22.01 1.44 -17.92
CA ASP A 148 -22.88 0.57 -17.12
C ASP A 148 -23.72 1.41 -16.15
N PRO A 149 -25.07 1.48 -16.33
CA PRO A 149 -25.93 2.24 -15.43
C PRO A 149 -25.94 1.70 -13.99
N CYS A 150 -25.60 0.42 -13.83
CA CYS A 150 -25.60 -0.32 -12.57
C CYS A 150 -24.19 -0.51 -11.98
N ILE A 151 -23.21 0.28 -12.44
CA ILE A 151 -21.84 0.25 -11.90
C ILE A 151 -21.86 0.28 -10.35
N PRO A 152 -21.22 -0.68 -9.66
CA PRO A 152 -21.21 -0.70 -8.21
C PRO A 152 -20.45 0.49 -7.60
N ILE A 153 -21.00 1.05 -6.54
CA ILE A 153 -20.41 2.17 -5.78
C ILE A 153 -20.16 1.72 -4.35
N GLY A 154 -18.92 1.81 -3.91
CA GLY A 154 -18.49 1.46 -2.56
C GLY A 154 -17.90 2.64 -1.79
N ALA A 155 -17.85 2.48 -0.47
CA ALA A 155 -17.17 3.42 0.42
C ALA A 155 -15.96 2.74 1.10
N MET A 156 -14.84 3.47 1.16
CA MET A 156 -13.69 3.05 1.94
C MET A 156 -13.90 3.44 3.40
N ILE A 157 -13.93 2.45 4.28
CA ILE A 157 -13.99 2.64 5.73
C ILE A 157 -12.57 2.76 6.26
N GLU A 158 -12.10 3.99 6.33
CA GLU A 158 -10.74 4.34 6.75
C GLU A 158 -10.67 5.51 7.74
N THR A 159 -11.81 6.08 8.12
CA THR A 159 -11.94 7.10 9.17
C THR A 159 -12.68 6.53 10.38
N PRO A 160 -12.40 7.01 11.61
CA PRO A 160 -13.13 6.58 12.80
C PRO A 160 -14.63 6.88 12.71
N SER A 161 -15.01 8.02 12.13
CA SER A 161 -16.42 8.41 11.96
C SER A 161 -17.15 7.47 11.01
N ALA A 162 -16.54 7.07 9.88
CA ALA A 162 -17.12 6.07 8.99
C ALA A 162 -17.21 4.69 9.66
N ALA A 163 -16.25 4.33 10.52
CA ALA A 163 -16.33 3.08 11.25
C ALA A 163 -17.49 3.05 12.25
N ILE A 164 -17.75 4.17 12.94
CA ILE A 164 -18.90 4.33 13.85
C ILE A 164 -20.23 4.31 13.06
N LEU A 165 -20.27 4.96 11.90
CA LEU A 165 -21.46 5.10 11.06
C LEU A 165 -21.61 3.99 10.00
N VAL A 166 -20.85 2.90 10.11
CA VAL A 166 -20.78 1.86 9.07
C VAL A 166 -22.16 1.29 8.74
N GLY A 167 -23.07 1.19 9.72
CA GLY A 167 -24.43 0.70 9.49
C GLY A 167 -25.25 1.59 8.56
N GLN A 168 -25.18 2.91 8.74
CA GLN A 168 -25.85 3.89 7.88
C GLN A 168 -25.18 3.99 6.50
N LEU A 169 -23.85 3.96 6.45
CA LEU A 169 -23.12 4.00 5.19
C LEU A 169 -23.40 2.75 4.35
N ALA A 170 -23.46 1.57 4.98
CA ALA A 170 -23.77 0.30 4.33
C ALA A 170 -25.14 0.28 3.63
N ASP A 171 -26.13 1.02 4.14
CA ASP A 171 -27.46 1.12 3.51
C ASP A 171 -27.42 1.88 2.17
N GLU A 172 -26.38 2.68 1.94
CA GLU A 172 -26.27 3.62 0.81
C GLU A 172 -25.26 3.19 -0.25
N VAL A 173 -24.47 2.14 -0.01
CA VAL A 173 -23.44 1.64 -0.94
C VAL A 173 -23.61 0.17 -1.26
N ASP A 174 -23.03 -0.27 -2.36
CA ASP A 174 -23.09 -1.66 -2.82
C ASP A 174 -22.09 -2.54 -2.08
N PHE A 175 -20.94 -1.99 -1.69
CA PHE A 175 -19.89 -2.71 -0.96
C PHE A 175 -19.05 -1.77 -0.08
N LEU A 176 -18.28 -2.37 0.82
CA LEU A 176 -17.37 -1.70 1.72
C LEU A 176 -15.93 -2.19 1.50
N SER A 177 -14.96 -1.30 1.68
CA SER A 177 -13.54 -1.66 1.69
C SER A 177 -12.85 -1.04 2.90
N VAL A 178 -12.17 -1.83 3.72
CA VAL A 178 -11.48 -1.32 4.91
C VAL A 178 -10.05 -0.93 4.57
N GLY A 179 -9.78 0.37 4.62
CA GLY A 179 -8.44 0.95 4.49
C GLY A 179 -7.75 0.99 5.84
N THR A 180 -7.15 -0.13 6.27
CA THR A 180 -6.61 -0.23 7.64
C THR A 180 -5.45 0.71 7.91
N ASN A 181 -4.75 1.18 6.88
CA ASN A 181 -3.60 2.05 7.05
C ASN A 181 -4.01 3.40 7.68
N ASP A 182 -4.94 4.12 7.04
CA ASP A 182 -5.46 5.37 7.56
C ASP A 182 -6.35 5.13 8.80
N LEU A 183 -7.11 4.01 8.85
CA LEU A 183 -7.94 3.68 10.01
C LEU A 183 -7.12 3.52 11.30
N VAL A 184 -6.02 2.78 11.25
CA VAL A 184 -5.11 2.59 12.41
C VAL A 184 -4.48 3.93 12.79
N GLN A 185 -4.01 4.70 11.81
CA GLN A 185 -3.42 6.01 12.04
C GLN A 185 -4.38 6.95 12.78
N PHE A 186 -5.65 7.02 12.36
CA PHE A 186 -6.62 7.91 13.00
C PHE A 186 -7.18 7.37 14.32
N LEU A 187 -7.38 6.06 14.45
CA LEU A 187 -7.83 5.46 15.71
C LEU A 187 -6.78 5.60 16.82
N LEU A 188 -5.49 5.53 16.48
CA LEU A 188 -4.39 5.57 17.44
C LEU A 188 -3.69 6.94 17.52
N ALA A 189 -4.12 7.91 16.70
CA ALA A 189 -3.44 9.19 16.53
C ALA A 189 -1.93 9.03 16.28
N ALA A 190 -1.55 8.02 15.49
CA ALA A 190 -0.17 7.62 15.26
C ALA A 190 0.24 7.81 13.80
N ASP A 191 1.30 8.59 13.56
CA ASP A 191 1.84 8.79 12.22
C ASP A 191 2.72 7.60 11.81
N ARG A 192 2.45 7.04 10.62
CA ARG A 192 3.22 5.95 10.01
C ARG A 192 4.59 6.41 9.47
N ILE A 193 4.75 7.70 9.14
CA ILE A 193 5.88 8.22 8.37
C ILE A 193 7.02 8.74 9.28
N ARG A 194 6.73 9.11 10.53
CA ARG A 194 7.72 9.69 11.46
C ARG A 194 8.35 8.62 12.35
N GLY A 195 9.65 8.42 12.19
CA GLY A 195 10.45 7.33 12.79
C GLY A 195 10.40 7.20 14.32
N GLU A 196 10.05 8.25 15.06
CA GLU A 196 9.94 8.21 16.53
C GLU A 196 8.56 7.70 17.03
N MET A 197 7.49 7.82 16.23
CA MET A 197 6.12 7.40 16.61
C MET A 197 5.66 6.09 15.94
N ALA A 198 6.53 5.44 15.18
CA ALA A 198 6.24 4.15 14.56
C ALA A 198 5.92 3.05 15.58
N SER A 199 6.38 3.18 16.83
CA SER A 199 6.03 2.26 17.93
C SER A 199 4.55 2.33 18.34
N THR A 200 3.87 3.43 18.04
CA THR A 200 2.46 3.67 18.42
C THR A 200 1.49 3.23 17.34
N TYR A 201 1.96 3.11 16.09
CA TYR A 201 1.18 2.53 15.00
C TYR A 201 1.22 1.00 15.13
N ASP A 202 0.13 0.41 15.62
CA ASP A 202 0.02 -1.05 15.70
C ASP A 202 -1.35 -1.55 15.20
N PRO A 203 -1.40 -2.28 14.06
CA PRO A 203 -2.65 -2.83 13.55
C PRO A 203 -3.27 -3.92 14.45
N LEU A 204 -2.52 -4.45 15.42
CA LEU A 204 -3.01 -5.41 16.42
C LEU A 204 -3.50 -4.75 17.71
N HIS A 205 -3.53 -3.41 17.76
CA HIS A 205 -4.07 -2.71 18.93
C HIS A 205 -5.52 -3.17 19.21
N PRO A 206 -5.91 -3.43 20.48
CA PRO A 206 -7.24 -3.93 20.83
C PRO A 206 -8.40 -3.11 20.23
N ALA A 207 -8.28 -1.77 20.24
CA ALA A 207 -9.28 -0.90 19.64
C ALA A 207 -9.43 -1.12 18.12
N VAL A 208 -8.33 -1.36 17.40
CA VAL A 208 -8.35 -1.64 15.95
C VAL A 208 -9.03 -2.98 15.71
N ILE A 209 -8.66 -4.02 16.47
CA ILE A 209 -9.27 -5.35 16.35
C ILE A 209 -10.77 -5.30 16.64
N GLN A 210 -11.19 -4.57 17.67
CA GLN A 210 -12.60 -4.39 18.01
C GLN A 210 -13.38 -3.65 16.92
N VAL A 211 -12.77 -2.62 16.32
CA VAL A 211 -13.37 -1.92 15.18
C VAL A 211 -13.49 -2.88 13.99
N LEU A 212 -12.44 -3.60 13.61
CA LEU A 212 -12.47 -4.57 12.51
C LEU A 212 -13.56 -5.64 12.69
N ALA A 213 -13.69 -6.18 13.91
CA ALA A 213 -14.75 -7.13 14.26
C ALA A 213 -16.15 -6.53 14.08
N THR A 214 -16.32 -5.27 14.50
CA THR A 214 -17.58 -4.54 14.39
C THR A 214 -17.93 -4.29 12.92
N LEU A 215 -16.97 -3.84 12.11
CA LEU A 215 -17.16 -3.61 10.67
C LEU A 215 -17.59 -4.90 9.95
N ALA A 216 -16.90 -6.01 10.20
CA ALA A 216 -17.22 -7.30 9.59
C ALA A 216 -18.59 -7.84 10.05
N SER A 217 -18.93 -7.65 11.33
CA SER A 217 -20.24 -8.05 11.88
C SER A 217 -21.39 -7.23 11.29
N VAL A 218 -21.26 -5.90 11.25
CA VAL A 218 -22.30 -5.01 10.71
C VAL A 218 -22.46 -5.20 9.20
N ALA A 219 -21.38 -5.32 8.44
CA ALA A 219 -21.47 -5.60 7.00
C ALA A 219 -22.22 -6.92 6.73
N ARG A 220 -21.93 -7.97 7.51
CA ARG A 220 -22.64 -9.25 7.42
C ARG A 220 -24.12 -9.13 7.77
N SER A 221 -24.48 -8.43 8.84
CA SER A 221 -25.89 -8.26 9.23
C SER A 221 -26.69 -7.45 8.22
N LYS A 222 -26.03 -6.55 7.50
CA LYS A 222 -26.58 -5.79 6.37
C LYS A 222 -26.54 -6.53 5.03
N GLY A 223 -25.92 -7.71 4.97
CA GLY A 223 -25.73 -8.46 3.72
C GLY A 223 -24.81 -7.76 2.71
N LYS A 224 -23.93 -6.86 3.17
CA LYS A 224 -23.05 -6.07 2.30
C LYS A 224 -21.66 -6.71 2.18
N PRO A 225 -21.13 -6.88 0.95
CA PRO A 225 -19.75 -7.29 0.76
C PRO A 225 -18.78 -6.33 1.46
N ILE A 226 -17.81 -6.88 2.18
CA ILE A 226 -16.74 -6.12 2.82
C ILE A 226 -15.39 -6.75 2.49
N SER A 227 -14.45 -5.92 2.03
CA SER A 227 -13.08 -6.31 1.72
C SER A 227 -12.08 -5.61 2.62
N LEU A 228 -10.88 -6.17 2.77
CA LEU A 228 -9.77 -5.54 3.47
C LEU A 228 -8.64 -5.27 2.48
N CYS A 229 -8.27 -3.99 2.32
CA CYS A 229 -7.27 -3.55 1.33
C CYS A 229 -6.03 -2.90 1.95
N GLY A 230 -5.97 -2.75 3.27
CA GLY A 230 -4.79 -2.25 3.96
C GLY A 230 -3.70 -3.31 4.15
N GLU A 231 -2.54 -2.89 4.65
CA GLU A 231 -1.34 -3.74 4.72
C GLU A 231 -1.50 -4.96 5.63
N ILE A 232 -2.37 -4.88 6.65
CA ILE A 232 -2.65 -6.02 7.54
C ILE A 232 -3.20 -7.24 6.78
N ALA A 233 -3.89 -7.05 5.65
CA ALA A 233 -4.34 -8.17 4.80
C ALA A 233 -3.19 -8.91 4.11
N SER A 234 -2.02 -8.27 3.97
CA SER A 234 -0.86 -8.81 3.24
C SER A 234 0.11 -9.58 4.14
N ASP A 235 -0.22 -9.73 5.43
CA ASP A 235 0.53 -10.54 6.39
C ASP A 235 -0.15 -11.90 6.63
N PRO A 236 0.50 -13.03 6.27
CA PRO A 236 -0.07 -14.36 6.47
C PRO A 236 -0.27 -14.70 7.96
N ALA A 237 0.50 -14.11 8.88
CA ALA A 237 0.32 -14.34 10.31
C ALA A 237 -1.04 -13.82 10.81
N TYR A 238 -1.59 -12.78 10.17
CA TYR A 238 -2.85 -12.16 10.56
C TYR A 238 -4.05 -12.75 9.85
N THR A 239 -3.84 -13.52 8.78
CA THR A 239 -4.90 -14.05 7.92
C THR A 239 -5.96 -14.83 8.71
N ASN A 240 -5.54 -15.69 9.63
CA ASN A 240 -6.47 -16.49 10.43
C ASN A 240 -7.32 -15.65 11.38
N LEU A 241 -6.71 -14.66 12.05
CA LEU A 241 -7.44 -13.72 12.88
C LEU A 241 -8.48 -12.96 12.03
N LEU A 242 -8.08 -12.41 10.88
CA LEU A 242 -8.98 -11.65 10.01
C LEU A 242 -10.15 -12.49 9.47
N ILE A 243 -9.91 -13.75 9.10
CA ILE A 243 -10.98 -14.70 8.75
C ILE A 243 -11.92 -14.92 9.95
N GLY A 244 -11.35 -15.10 11.15
CA GLY A 244 -12.10 -15.31 12.39
C GLY A 244 -12.95 -14.11 12.79
N LEU A 245 -12.46 -12.89 12.57
CA LEU A 245 -13.23 -11.66 12.74
C LEU A 245 -14.38 -11.53 11.74
N GLY A 246 -14.28 -12.23 10.60
CA GLY A 246 -15.38 -12.38 9.66
C GLY A 246 -15.10 -11.93 8.23
N PHE A 247 -13.90 -11.45 7.92
CA PHE A 247 -13.55 -11.03 6.56
C PHE A 247 -13.45 -12.22 5.61
N ARG A 248 -13.90 -12.03 4.37
CA ARG A 248 -13.88 -13.05 3.31
C ARG A 248 -13.26 -12.57 1.99
N SER A 249 -13.02 -11.27 1.85
CA SER A 249 -12.36 -10.68 0.69
C SER A 249 -11.12 -9.91 1.14
N PHE A 250 -9.98 -10.26 0.55
CA PHE A 250 -8.67 -9.70 0.86
C PHE A 250 -8.05 -9.14 -0.42
N SER A 251 -7.75 -7.84 -0.43
CA SER A 251 -7.03 -7.20 -1.52
C SER A 251 -5.60 -6.90 -1.06
N VAL A 252 -4.63 -7.61 -1.65
CA VAL A 252 -3.22 -7.58 -1.25
C VAL A 252 -2.33 -7.20 -2.42
N ALA A 253 -1.06 -6.90 -2.14
CA ALA A 253 -0.07 -6.74 -3.21
C ALA A 253 0.15 -8.06 -3.97
N ALA A 254 0.36 -8.00 -5.29
CA ALA A 254 0.49 -9.19 -6.14
C ALA A 254 1.57 -10.16 -5.63
N GLY A 255 2.71 -9.64 -5.17
CA GLY A 255 3.81 -10.45 -4.61
C GLY A 255 3.48 -11.18 -3.30
N ARG A 256 2.39 -10.82 -2.60
CA ARG A 256 1.93 -11.48 -1.37
C ARG A 256 0.75 -12.41 -1.60
N LEU A 257 0.15 -12.38 -2.79
CA LEU A 257 -1.11 -13.08 -3.07
C LEU A 257 -1.01 -14.59 -2.84
N LEU A 258 0.07 -15.23 -3.30
CA LEU A 258 0.24 -16.68 -3.16
C LEU A 258 0.44 -17.11 -1.70
N GLU A 259 1.20 -16.34 -0.92
CA GLU A 259 1.39 -16.59 0.51
C GLU A 259 0.06 -16.48 1.28
N ILE A 260 -0.73 -15.46 0.96
CA ILE A 260 -2.06 -15.26 1.57
C ILE A 260 -3.04 -16.35 1.12
N LYS A 261 -3.06 -16.72 -0.16
CA LYS A 261 -3.89 -17.81 -0.68
C LYS A 261 -3.52 -19.14 -0.02
N HIS A 262 -2.23 -19.38 0.23
CA HIS A 262 -1.78 -20.53 1.02
C HIS A 262 -2.29 -20.46 2.48
N ALA A 263 -2.11 -19.32 3.17
CA ALA A 263 -2.57 -19.14 4.54
C ALA A 263 -4.09 -19.34 4.69
N ILE A 264 -4.88 -18.83 3.74
CA ILE A 264 -6.34 -19.04 3.68
C ILE A 264 -6.66 -20.53 3.51
N ARG A 265 -6.00 -21.22 2.58
CA ARG A 265 -6.25 -22.66 2.33
C ARG A 265 -5.83 -23.57 3.47
N SER A 266 -4.87 -23.13 4.28
CA SER A 266 -4.39 -23.82 5.48
C SER A 266 -5.20 -23.43 6.74
N THR A 267 -6.26 -22.64 6.59
CA THR A 267 -7.10 -22.17 7.70
C THR A 267 -8.44 -22.91 7.73
N SER A 268 -8.75 -23.54 8.86
CA SER A 268 -10.12 -23.96 9.19
C SER A 268 -10.91 -22.76 9.72
N LEU A 269 -12.14 -22.57 9.24
CA LEU A 269 -13.00 -21.49 9.71
C LEU A 269 -13.26 -21.59 11.23
N GLN A 270 -13.45 -22.81 11.75
CA GLN A 270 -13.69 -23.04 13.17
C GLN A 270 -12.47 -22.62 14.02
N ASP A 271 -11.25 -22.87 13.53
CA ASP A 271 -10.03 -22.48 14.23
C ASP A 271 -9.81 -20.96 14.19
N ALA A 272 -10.15 -20.34 13.06
CA ALA A 272 -10.14 -18.89 12.89
C ALA A 272 -11.08 -18.20 13.89
N GLU A 273 -12.33 -18.66 13.97
CA GLU A 273 -13.33 -18.16 14.90
C GLU A 273 -12.91 -18.38 16.36
N ARG A 274 -12.29 -19.52 16.67
CA ARG A 274 -11.73 -19.79 18.00
C ARG A 274 -10.62 -18.81 18.36
N LEU A 275 -9.69 -18.53 17.44
CA LEU A 275 -8.63 -17.54 17.65
C LEU A 275 -9.22 -16.15 17.88
N ALA A 276 -10.17 -15.73 17.04
CA ALA A 276 -10.84 -14.44 17.21
C ALA A 276 -11.54 -14.32 18.57
N GLY A 277 -12.25 -15.37 19.00
CA GLY A 277 -12.87 -15.43 20.33
C GLY A 277 -11.89 -15.38 21.50
N GLN A 278 -10.64 -15.81 21.30
CA GLN A 278 -9.56 -15.69 22.31
C GLN A 278 -8.88 -14.32 22.29
N VAL A 279 -8.83 -13.66 21.13
CA VAL A 279 -8.15 -12.38 20.93
C VAL A 279 -9.03 -11.20 21.35
N LEU A 280 -10.33 -11.22 21.02
CA LEU A 280 -11.25 -10.11 21.30
C LEU A 280 -11.33 -9.68 22.79
N PRO A 281 -11.26 -10.60 23.77
CA PRO A 281 -11.25 -10.21 25.19
C PRO A 281 -9.92 -9.62 25.69
N LEU A 282 -8.83 -9.69 24.91
CA LEU A 282 -7.52 -9.22 25.34
C LEU A 282 -7.44 -7.69 25.29
N SER A 283 -6.88 -7.09 26.34
CA SER A 283 -6.74 -5.64 26.48
C SER A 283 -5.36 -5.10 26.11
N SER A 284 -4.42 -5.97 25.72
CA SER A 284 -3.02 -5.61 25.46
C SER A 284 -2.60 -6.02 24.06
N THR A 285 -2.03 -5.08 23.31
CA THR A 285 -1.43 -5.32 21.99
C THR A 285 -0.37 -6.42 22.03
N ARG A 286 0.43 -6.48 23.12
CA ARG A 286 1.44 -7.53 23.31
C ARG A 286 0.81 -8.91 23.40
N ASP A 287 -0.29 -9.06 24.13
CA ASP A 287 -0.94 -10.35 24.34
C ASP A 287 -1.64 -10.81 23.06
N ILE A 288 -2.27 -9.88 22.33
CA ILE A 288 -2.83 -10.14 21.00
C ILE A 288 -1.74 -10.61 20.05
N ARG A 289 -0.62 -9.88 19.97
CA ARG A 289 0.52 -10.25 19.13
C ARG A 289 1.09 -11.61 19.48
N ALA A 290 1.29 -11.89 20.78
CA ALA A 290 1.79 -13.18 21.24
C ALA A 290 0.84 -14.32 20.85
N ARG A 291 -0.47 -14.11 21.01
CA ARG A 291 -1.51 -15.10 20.65
C ARG A 291 -1.52 -15.38 19.14
N VAL A 292 -1.50 -14.33 18.33
CA VAL A 292 -1.49 -14.43 16.86
C VAL A 292 -0.20 -15.09 16.36
N GLN A 293 0.94 -14.76 16.97
CA GLN A 293 2.22 -15.37 16.60
C GLN A 293 2.32 -16.84 16.99
N ASP A 294 1.83 -17.23 18.18
CA ASP A 294 1.75 -18.63 18.60
C ASP A 294 0.89 -19.45 17.62
N ASP A 295 -0.28 -18.92 17.26
CA ASP A 295 -1.17 -19.54 16.27
C ASP A 295 -0.52 -19.66 14.88
N TRP A 296 0.20 -18.62 14.42
CA TRP A 296 0.95 -18.68 13.17
C TRP A 296 2.10 -19.68 13.24
N ASN A 297 2.88 -19.71 14.32
CA ASN A 297 4.02 -20.63 14.47
C ASN A 297 3.61 -22.11 14.41
N ARG A 298 2.40 -22.44 14.87
CA ARG A 298 1.85 -23.81 14.82
C ARG A 298 1.43 -24.25 13.43
N ARG A 299 1.09 -23.31 12.54
CA ARG A 299 0.43 -23.58 11.24
C ARG A 299 1.21 -23.11 10.03
N ARG A 300 2.18 -22.22 10.22
CA ARG A 300 3.07 -21.77 9.15
C ARG A 300 3.69 -23.00 8.51
N PRO A 301 3.86 -23.01 7.19
CA PRO A 301 4.64 -24.06 6.54
C PRO A 301 5.95 -24.21 7.32
N VAL A 302 6.24 -25.44 7.76
CA VAL A 302 7.62 -25.76 8.10
C VAL A 302 8.36 -25.48 6.80
N SER A 303 9.27 -24.50 6.81
CA SER A 303 10.19 -24.35 5.69
C SER A 303 10.67 -25.74 5.33
N SER A 304 10.67 -26.09 4.04
CA SER A 304 11.46 -27.24 3.59
C SER A 304 12.80 -27.19 4.35
N PRO A 305 13.33 -28.32 4.84
CA PRO A 305 14.67 -28.31 5.45
C PRO A 305 15.55 -27.47 4.55
N GLU A 306 16.35 -26.57 5.14
CA GLU A 306 17.32 -25.79 4.38
C GLU A 306 17.96 -26.76 3.41
N LEU A 307 17.61 -26.64 2.12
CA LEU A 307 18.26 -27.42 1.10
C LEU A 307 19.70 -26.94 1.23
N ASP A 308 20.58 -27.84 1.68
CA ASP A 308 22.02 -27.60 1.67
C ASP A 308 22.31 -26.87 0.36
N PRO A 309 22.96 -25.69 0.42
CA PRO A 309 23.14 -24.89 -0.77
C PRO A 309 23.72 -25.78 -1.87
N ALA A 310 22.98 -25.88 -2.97
CA ALA A 310 23.40 -26.65 -4.13
C ALA A 310 24.86 -26.30 -4.45
N PRO A 311 25.71 -27.29 -4.80
CA PRO A 311 27.13 -27.05 -5.03
C PRO A 311 27.29 -25.88 -6.00
N SER A 312 28.02 -24.89 -5.52
CA SER A 312 28.25 -23.60 -6.18
C SER A 312 28.61 -23.78 -7.64
N ALA A 313 27.68 -23.42 -8.54
CA ALA A 313 27.98 -23.24 -9.94
C ALA A 313 28.75 -21.92 -10.11
N THR A 314 30.06 -22.04 -10.32
CA THR A 314 30.98 -21.10 -10.97
C THR A 314 30.93 -19.62 -10.58
N SER A 315 31.96 -19.20 -9.86
CA SER A 315 32.36 -17.82 -9.60
C SER A 315 32.49 -16.98 -10.87
N THR A 316 31.60 -16.01 -11.08
CA THR A 316 31.93 -14.79 -11.81
C THR A 316 32.05 -13.64 -10.83
N THR A 317 33.30 -13.24 -10.59
CA THR A 317 33.72 -12.10 -9.79
C THR A 317 32.92 -10.85 -10.19
N PRO A 318 32.25 -10.15 -9.25
CA PRO A 318 31.69 -8.83 -9.55
C PRO A 318 32.80 -7.87 -10.01
N LEU A 319 32.48 -7.01 -10.99
CA LEU A 319 33.36 -5.89 -11.37
C LEU A 319 33.40 -4.86 -10.21
N PRO A 320 34.46 -4.04 -10.10
CA PRO A 320 34.60 -3.09 -9.01
C PRO A 320 33.50 -2.02 -9.04
N VAL A 321 32.98 -1.66 -7.85
CA VAL A 321 32.04 -0.55 -7.67
C VAL A 321 32.71 0.77 -8.05
N THR A 322 32.04 1.58 -8.86
CA THR A 322 32.46 2.93 -9.25
C THR A 322 31.55 3.99 -8.64
N HIS A 323 32.11 5.16 -8.33
CA HIS A 323 31.34 6.32 -7.87
C HIS A 323 30.99 7.23 -9.05
N ASN A 324 29.71 7.27 -9.41
CA ASN A 324 29.20 8.16 -10.45
C ASN A 324 28.60 9.42 -9.81
N ALA A 325 29.44 10.44 -9.65
CA ALA A 325 29.05 11.70 -9.01
C ALA A 325 27.99 12.50 -9.78
N VAL A 326 27.95 12.37 -11.12
CA VAL A 326 26.97 13.05 -11.99
C VAL A 326 25.56 12.52 -11.75
N LEU A 327 25.43 11.19 -11.65
CA LEU A 327 24.15 10.51 -11.40
C LEU A 327 23.88 10.29 -9.90
N GLN A 328 24.72 10.83 -9.02
CA GLN A 328 24.67 10.68 -7.57
C GLN A 328 24.43 9.23 -7.12
N ARG A 329 25.23 8.29 -7.63
CA ARG A 329 25.12 6.88 -7.28
C ARG A 329 26.47 6.16 -7.28
N PHE A 330 26.56 5.12 -6.47
CA PHE A 330 27.58 4.09 -6.57
C PHE A 330 27.02 2.98 -7.45
N GLU A 331 27.77 2.53 -8.44
CA GLU A 331 27.27 1.57 -9.42
C GLU A 331 28.28 0.47 -9.70
N SER A 332 27.78 -0.72 -10.02
CA SER A 332 28.60 -1.86 -10.40
C SER A 332 27.89 -2.64 -11.49
N GLN A 333 28.64 -3.02 -12.51
CA GLN A 333 28.11 -3.89 -13.55
C GLN A 333 27.94 -5.30 -13.01
N ALA A 334 26.71 -5.81 -13.04
CA ALA A 334 26.37 -7.13 -12.52
C ALA A 334 26.45 -8.19 -13.64
N GLY A 335 27.56 -8.21 -14.40
CA GLY A 335 27.73 -9.07 -15.57
C GLY A 335 26.76 -8.72 -16.71
N ASN A 336 26.12 -9.74 -17.31
CA ASN A 336 25.09 -9.58 -18.34
C ASN A 336 23.72 -9.18 -17.76
N SER A 337 23.55 -9.20 -16.44
CA SER A 337 22.28 -9.01 -15.72
C SER A 337 21.92 -7.55 -15.44
N GLY A 338 22.64 -6.59 -16.03
CA GLY A 338 22.39 -5.15 -15.87
C GLY A 338 23.16 -4.48 -14.73
N LEU A 339 22.77 -3.25 -14.40
CA LEU A 339 23.46 -2.38 -13.45
C LEU A 339 22.90 -2.53 -12.03
N ALA A 340 23.77 -2.79 -11.06
CA ALA A 340 23.44 -2.65 -9.64
C ALA A 340 23.89 -1.26 -9.15
N PHE A 341 23.09 -0.62 -8.29
CA PHE A 341 23.44 0.71 -7.80
C PHE A 341 22.92 1.02 -6.39
N LEU A 342 23.60 1.96 -5.75
CA LEU A 342 23.15 2.65 -4.54
C LEU A 342 23.08 4.14 -4.85
N SER A 343 21.88 4.71 -4.89
CA SER A 343 21.68 6.14 -5.11
C SER A 343 21.76 6.94 -3.82
N TYR A 344 22.27 8.16 -3.90
CA TYR A 344 22.33 9.10 -2.81
C TYR A 344 21.85 10.49 -3.23
N LEU A 345 21.50 11.31 -2.24
CA LEU A 345 21.18 12.73 -2.41
C LEU A 345 22.04 13.54 -1.46
N VAL A 346 22.44 14.75 -1.87
CA VAL A 346 23.20 15.68 -1.01
C VAL A 346 22.24 16.78 -0.56
N GLU A 347 22.06 16.91 0.76
CA GLU A 347 21.24 17.94 1.39
C GLU A 347 22.07 18.69 2.43
N GLY A 348 22.56 19.88 2.08
CA GLY A 348 23.42 20.67 2.96
C GLY A 348 24.73 19.95 3.29
N ASP A 349 24.99 19.67 4.57
CA ASP A 349 26.16 18.91 5.04
C ASP A 349 25.91 17.39 5.14
N ARG A 350 24.74 16.92 4.70
CA ARG A 350 24.29 15.52 4.84
C ARG A 350 24.19 14.82 3.48
N VAL A 351 24.45 13.52 3.49
CA VAL A 351 24.28 12.63 2.34
C VAL A 351 23.29 11.53 2.68
N ILE A 352 22.17 11.53 1.97
CA ILE A 352 21.08 10.57 2.16
C ILE A 352 21.31 9.37 1.26
N LEU A 353 21.62 8.22 1.82
CA LEU A 353 21.70 6.96 1.07
C LEU A 353 20.27 6.43 0.85
N ASN A 354 19.74 6.68 -0.34
CA ASN A 354 18.30 6.66 -0.61
C ASN A 354 17.78 5.27 -1.02
N ARG A 355 18.42 4.60 -1.98
CA ARG A 355 17.96 3.30 -2.49
C ARG A 355 19.11 2.45 -2.99
N THR A 356 19.14 1.19 -2.53
CA THR A 356 19.97 0.13 -3.10
C THR A 356 19.13 -0.71 -4.06
N PHE A 357 19.66 -1.02 -5.23
CA PHE A 357 19.06 -1.91 -6.22
C PHE A 357 20.09 -2.93 -6.72
N VAL A 358 19.70 -4.21 -6.72
CA VAL A 358 20.48 -5.30 -7.30
C VAL A 358 19.54 -6.15 -8.17
N PRO A 359 19.92 -6.44 -9.44
CA PRO A 359 19.15 -7.33 -10.30
C PRO A 359 18.88 -8.68 -9.66
N ASP A 360 17.70 -9.26 -9.90
CA ASP A 360 17.19 -10.44 -9.21
C ASP A 360 18.16 -11.64 -9.31
N GLU A 361 18.75 -11.83 -10.48
CA GLU A 361 19.74 -12.88 -10.80
C GLU A 361 21.02 -12.80 -9.96
N ARG A 362 21.30 -11.65 -9.33
CA ARG A 362 22.52 -11.37 -8.55
C ARG A 362 22.23 -11.06 -7.09
N ARG A 363 20.96 -11.14 -6.64
CA ARG A 363 20.61 -11.06 -5.21
C ARG A 363 21.22 -12.24 -4.46
N GLY A 364 21.58 -12.04 -3.19
CA GLY A 364 22.21 -13.07 -2.34
C GLY A 364 23.71 -13.28 -2.56
N HIS A 365 24.33 -12.63 -3.56
CA HIS A 365 25.74 -12.81 -3.91
C HIS A 365 26.67 -11.70 -3.36
N GLY A 366 26.24 -10.97 -2.32
CA GLY A 366 27.07 -9.95 -1.65
C GLY A 366 27.18 -8.58 -2.34
N LEU A 367 26.67 -8.41 -3.57
CA LEU A 367 26.84 -7.16 -4.33
C LEU A 367 26.22 -5.92 -3.67
N ALA A 368 25.06 -6.08 -3.01
CA ALA A 368 24.44 -5.00 -2.24
C ALA A 368 25.31 -4.57 -1.05
N ALA A 369 25.93 -5.53 -0.36
CA ALA A 369 26.84 -5.23 0.74
C ALA A 369 28.09 -4.48 0.26
N GLU A 370 28.61 -4.85 -0.91
CA GLU A 370 29.77 -4.20 -1.51
C GLU A 370 29.48 -2.74 -1.92
N LEU A 371 28.34 -2.49 -2.57
CA LEU A 371 27.88 -1.13 -2.91
C LEU A 371 27.78 -0.23 -1.67
N VAL A 372 27.20 -0.75 -0.59
CA VAL A 372 27.05 -0.02 0.66
C VAL A 372 28.41 0.22 1.33
N ARG A 373 29.27 -0.80 1.40
CA ARG A 373 30.60 -0.67 1.99
C ARG A 373 31.42 0.41 1.30
N VAL A 374 31.47 0.39 -0.04
CA VAL A 374 32.22 1.39 -0.82
C VAL A 374 31.65 2.79 -0.62
N ALA A 375 30.31 2.93 -0.57
CA ALA A 375 29.69 4.22 -0.30
C ALA A 375 30.02 4.77 1.10
N LEU A 376 30.08 3.92 2.12
CA LEU A 376 30.44 4.31 3.48
C LEU A 376 31.94 4.61 3.62
N ASP A 377 32.81 3.86 2.94
CA ASP A 377 34.24 4.14 2.87
C ASP A 377 34.51 5.51 2.20
N GLU A 378 33.81 5.81 1.10
CA GLU A 378 33.87 7.11 0.42
C GLU A 378 33.36 8.24 1.34
N ALA A 379 32.26 8.00 2.05
CA ALA A 379 31.70 8.95 3.01
C ALA A 379 32.70 9.30 4.12
N ARG A 380 33.45 8.30 4.62
CA ARG A 380 34.50 8.51 5.61
C ARG A 380 35.65 9.36 5.06
N GLN A 381 36.10 9.08 3.84
CA GLN A 381 37.17 9.85 3.19
C GLN A 381 36.76 11.31 2.96
N ARG A 382 35.51 11.54 2.57
CA ARG A 382 34.96 12.88 2.29
C ARG A 382 34.38 13.58 3.51
N ARG A 383 34.41 12.94 4.69
CA ARG A 383 33.80 13.42 5.94
C ARG A 383 32.31 13.76 5.78
N TRP A 384 31.58 12.96 5.02
CA TRP A 384 30.14 13.09 4.87
C TRP A 384 29.40 12.60 6.10
N LYS A 385 28.33 13.29 6.48
CA LYS A 385 27.35 12.78 7.44
C LYS A 385 26.27 12.00 6.72
N ILE A 386 26.14 10.72 7.05
CA ILE A 386 25.23 9.81 6.37
C ILE A 386 23.86 9.79 7.05
N VAL A 387 22.82 9.77 6.21
CA VAL A 387 21.43 9.49 6.58
C VAL A 387 20.98 8.21 5.86
N PRO A 388 20.86 7.06 6.56
CA PRO A 388 20.62 5.76 5.92
C PRO A 388 19.13 5.51 5.65
N ARG A 389 18.55 6.21 4.67
CA ARG A 389 17.12 6.08 4.32
C ARG A 389 16.75 4.72 3.72
N CYS A 390 17.69 4.07 3.02
CA CYS A 390 17.49 2.72 2.52
C CYS A 390 17.55 1.71 3.67
N SER A 391 16.50 0.91 3.87
CA SER A 391 16.41 -0.11 4.93
C SER A 391 17.55 -1.14 4.89
N TYR A 392 18.10 -1.45 3.70
CA TYR A 392 19.26 -2.31 3.57
C TYR A 392 20.54 -1.64 4.10
N VAL A 393 20.73 -0.34 3.85
CA VAL A 393 21.87 0.44 4.35
C VAL A 393 21.80 0.55 5.87
N ALA A 394 20.63 0.86 6.43
CA ALA A 394 20.42 0.92 7.88
C ALA A 394 20.80 -0.41 8.54
N ARG A 395 20.22 -1.52 8.06
CA ARG A 395 20.54 -2.87 8.57
C ARG A 395 22.00 -3.26 8.36
N PHE A 396 22.65 -2.78 7.30
CA PHE A 396 24.06 -3.03 7.06
C PHE A 396 24.93 -2.33 8.12
N ILE A 397 24.64 -1.07 8.45
CA ILE A 397 25.33 -0.31 9.50
C ILE A 397 25.12 -0.95 10.87
N ASP A 398 23.91 -1.42 11.20
CA ASP A 398 23.64 -2.12 12.46
C ASP A 398 24.51 -3.36 12.65
N ARG A 399 24.77 -4.08 11.56
CA ARG A 399 25.62 -5.28 11.54
C ARG A 399 27.12 -4.96 11.47
N HIS A 400 27.48 -3.70 11.19
CA HIS A 400 28.86 -3.24 11.03
C HIS A 400 29.08 -1.95 11.84
N PRO A 401 29.16 -2.04 13.18
CA PRO A 401 29.20 -0.88 14.07
C PRO A 401 30.37 0.09 13.81
N GLN A 402 31.40 -0.38 13.12
CA GLN A 402 32.53 0.47 12.69
C GLN A 402 32.15 1.59 11.72
N PHE A 403 30.93 1.62 11.18
CA PHE A 403 30.44 2.71 10.31
C PHE A 403 29.40 3.61 11.01
N SER A 404 29.01 3.28 12.24
CA SER A 404 27.99 4.05 12.95
C SER A 404 28.44 5.49 13.21
N ASP A 405 29.75 5.76 13.25
CA ASP A 405 30.35 7.09 13.46
C ASP A 405 30.05 8.07 12.32
N LEU A 406 29.73 7.55 11.13
CA LEU A 406 29.35 8.32 9.97
C LEU A 406 27.88 8.77 10.01
N VAL A 407 27.06 8.16 10.87
CA VAL A 407 25.64 8.47 10.97
C VAL A 407 25.46 9.76 11.78
N SER A 408 24.67 10.69 11.24
CA SER A 408 24.39 11.98 11.88
C SER A 408 23.82 11.80 13.31
N GLN A 409 24.44 12.42 14.32
CA GLN A 409 24.20 12.23 15.77
C GLN A 409 22.79 12.53 16.32
N GLN A 410 21.83 12.95 15.50
CA GLN A 410 20.44 13.12 15.97
C GLN A 410 19.71 11.79 16.26
N GLU A 411 20.33 10.64 15.99
CA GLU A 411 19.72 9.31 16.19
C GLU A 411 20.49 8.42 17.20
N ARG A 412 21.53 8.92 17.88
CA ARG A 412 22.35 8.12 18.83
C ARG A 412 21.99 8.26 20.32
N GLU A 413 21.07 9.15 20.70
CA GLU A 413 20.68 9.38 22.11
C GLU A 413 19.35 8.71 22.52
N LEU A 414 18.95 7.64 21.83
CA LEU A 414 17.75 6.87 22.17
C LEU A 414 18.11 5.39 22.27
N GLU A 415 18.74 5.00 23.40
CA GLU A 415 18.70 3.63 23.92
C GLU A 415 17.51 3.43 24.86
#